data_AF-F0XCE0-F1
#
_entry.id   AF-F0XCE0-F1
#
_cell.length_a   1.000
_cell.length_b   1.000
_cell.length_c   1.000
_cell.angle_alpha   90.00
_cell.angle_beta   90.00
_cell.angle_gamma   90.00
#
_symmetry.space_group_name_H-M   'P 1'
#
loop_
_entity.id
_entity.type
_entity.pdbx_description
1 polymer ?
#
loop_
_entity_poly.entity_id
_entity_poly.type
_entity_poly.pdbx_seq_one_letter_code
_entity_poly.pdbx_strand_id
1 'polypeptide(L)'
;MVDCQRMDFGSYEAPFPASVTARSLMLIRARQIWELRASHRGSSNAPSIAMIVTLLLSVLNAGLLAIPIGGTAGVLAGIDYHRRVTGQAPLFSNPSGGGGGGFDGGDGGNGTDDNSTYPGWDGDKPNATVVIGGTTMSEYCQQYNEIAINATDGQNYTVNPNQWGWEQAKGGGLCLNVTTFNNDTYPTNTTAPKWSATWQYPVGETSQPVHAYPNIMIRGDVLPAKLGSLTELGIDMHWTYTDNKTITVTNTNSTVTTHTNSTKRAVVSVDFSANVAIDMFFDKNATKSQLTSDADYEVMVWFAQFGKYADPIGYSDGIVASQIVDGVNFTLYNGTNSKDQHVLTWISENETNKFNGSIHPLLTSLPNLGLKYAPASTDYIGYFSFGSEAYYSETTVIFNVLGLEMNVW
;
A
#
# COMPACT_ATOMS: atom_id res chain seq x y z
N MET A 1 8.99 34.66 -45.35
CA MET A 1 10.05 35.50 -45.94
C MET A 1 10.59 36.40 -44.84
N VAL A 2 11.92 36.56 -44.80
CA VAL A 2 12.74 37.32 -43.83
C VAL A 2 12.99 36.58 -42.50
N ASP A 3 14.20 36.42 -41.98
CA ASP A 3 15.55 36.29 -42.55
C ASP A 3 16.43 35.74 -41.40
N CYS A 4 17.37 34.86 -41.71
CA CYS A 4 18.32 34.30 -40.75
C CYS A 4 19.57 35.20 -40.71
N GLN A 5 20.00 35.64 -39.53
CA GLN A 5 21.37 36.14 -39.36
C GLN A 5 22.15 35.34 -38.31
N ARG A 6 23.24 34.80 -38.84
CA ARG A 6 24.38 34.11 -38.23
C ARG A 6 25.33 35.16 -37.68
N MET A 7 25.91 34.96 -36.50
CA MET A 7 27.16 35.63 -36.11
C MET A 7 28.12 34.62 -35.49
N ASP A 8 29.31 34.58 -36.08
CA ASP A 8 30.48 33.77 -35.73
C ASP A 8 31.13 34.25 -34.42
N PHE A 9 31.67 33.32 -33.64
CA PHE A 9 32.64 33.61 -32.59
C PHE A 9 34.01 33.06 -33.00
N GLY A 10 34.98 33.98 -33.08
CA GLY A 10 36.37 33.72 -33.42
C GLY A 10 37.17 33.08 -32.28
N SER A 11 38.16 32.31 -32.69
CA SER A 11 39.15 31.60 -31.88
C SER A 11 40.33 32.49 -31.47
N TYR A 12 40.84 32.29 -30.24
CA TYR A 12 42.23 32.59 -29.85
C TYR A 12 42.66 31.66 -28.70
N GLU A 13 43.68 30.82 -28.97
CA GLU A 13 44.52 30.11 -27.98
C GLU A 13 45.58 31.09 -27.41
N ALA A 14 46.31 30.97 -26.30
CA ALA A 14 46.71 29.95 -25.29
C ALA A 14 47.28 30.74 -24.04
N PRO A 15 48.04 30.21 -23.04
CA PRO A 15 48.28 28.84 -22.55
C PRO A 15 48.14 28.66 -20.99
N PHE A 16 48.31 27.42 -20.51
CA PHE A 16 48.32 26.95 -19.10
C PHE A 16 49.44 27.54 -18.20
N PRO A 17 49.34 27.44 -16.85
CA PRO A 17 50.05 26.34 -16.17
C PRO A 17 49.30 25.69 -14.98
N ALA A 18 49.85 24.55 -14.61
CA ALA A 18 49.34 23.52 -13.72
C ALA A 18 49.43 23.80 -12.20
N SER A 19 48.57 23.08 -11.47
CA SER A 19 48.74 22.54 -10.12
C SER A 19 49.42 23.39 -9.04
N VAL A 20 48.61 23.93 -8.12
CA VAL A 20 49.04 24.15 -6.73
C VAL A 20 48.03 23.46 -5.81
N THR A 21 48.52 22.43 -5.11
CA THR A 21 47.76 21.57 -4.20
C THR A 21 47.43 22.30 -2.88
N ALA A 22 46.24 22.02 -2.35
CA ALA A 22 45.62 22.64 -1.17
C ALA A 22 46.37 22.46 0.19
N ARG A 23 47.59 21.92 0.19
CA ARG A 23 48.40 21.75 1.42
C ARG A 23 49.25 22.96 1.80
N SER A 24 49.42 23.95 0.90
CA SER A 24 50.27 25.12 1.18
C SER A 24 49.54 26.33 1.78
N LEU A 25 48.20 26.38 1.77
CA LEU A 25 47.43 27.47 2.39
C LEU A 25 47.11 27.26 3.89
N MET A 26 47.17 26.03 4.41
CA MET A 26 46.90 25.75 5.82
C MET A 26 48.08 26.07 6.76
N LEU A 27 49.32 26.08 6.27
CA LEU A 27 50.51 26.33 7.09
C LEU A 27 50.85 27.82 7.29
N ILE A 28 50.25 28.73 6.51
CA ILE A 28 50.46 30.18 6.67
C ILE A 28 49.47 30.78 7.69
N ARG A 29 48.27 30.20 7.88
CA ARG A 29 47.29 30.71 8.86
C ARG A 29 47.51 30.24 10.31
N ALA A 30 48.21 29.13 10.52
CA ALA A 30 48.51 28.65 11.88
C ALA A 30 49.59 29.49 12.60
N ARG A 31 50.42 30.24 11.86
CA ARG A 31 51.51 31.06 12.42
C ARG A 31 51.08 32.45 12.89
N GLN A 32 50.01 33.02 12.33
CA GLN A 32 49.48 34.33 12.75
C GLN A 32 48.59 34.28 14.01
N ILE A 33 48.02 33.12 14.36
CA ILE A 33 47.16 32.96 15.55
C ILE A 33 47.99 32.80 16.84
N TRP A 34 49.26 32.40 16.73
CA TRP A 34 50.13 32.23 17.90
C TRP A 34 50.75 33.54 18.40
N GLU A 35 50.95 34.54 17.53
CA GLU A 35 51.56 35.82 17.91
C GLU A 35 50.59 36.87 18.48
N LEU A 36 49.27 36.68 18.36
CA LEU A 36 48.27 37.58 18.94
C LEU A 36 47.93 37.31 20.42
N ARG A 37 48.52 36.28 21.04
CA ARG A 37 48.33 35.96 22.47
C ARG A 37 49.38 36.55 23.42
N ALA A 38 50.34 37.32 22.93
CA ALA A 38 51.45 37.84 23.74
C ALA A 38 51.31 39.31 24.21
N SER A 39 50.24 40.03 23.89
CA SER A 39 50.09 41.42 24.36
C SER A 39 48.63 41.79 24.62
N HIS A 40 48.18 41.56 25.86
CA HIS A 40 47.48 42.56 26.68
C HIS A 40 46.98 41.92 27.99
N ARG A 41 47.72 42.17 29.08
CA ARG A 41 47.15 42.24 30.43
C ARG A 41 46.55 43.65 30.57
N GLY A 42 45.26 43.75 30.88
CA GLY A 42 44.66 45.03 31.28
C GLY A 42 43.15 45.13 31.06
N SER A 43 42.39 44.85 32.12
CA SER A 43 41.10 45.46 32.51
C SER A 43 40.22 46.15 31.44
N SER A 44 39.07 45.55 31.13
CA SER A 44 37.72 46.17 31.20
C SER A 44 36.67 45.31 30.48
N ASN A 45 35.48 45.19 31.08
CA ASN A 45 34.35 44.37 30.59
C ASN A 45 33.59 45.09 29.46
N ALA A 46 34.15 45.10 28.25
CA ALA A 46 33.41 45.32 27.02
C ALA A 46 33.98 44.39 25.93
N PRO A 47 33.14 43.69 25.14
CA PRO A 47 33.66 42.89 24.02
C PRO A 47 34.41 43.83 23.09
N SER A 48 35.71 43.57 22.90
CA SER A 48 36.55 44.40 22.04
C SER A 48 35.97 44.40 20.62
N ILE A 49 36.09 45.53 19.91
CA ILE A 49 35.66 45.66 18.51
C ILE A 49 36.21 44.52 17.64
N ALA A 50 37.40 44.03 17.96
CA ALA A 50 38.01 42.85 17.33
C ALA A 50 37.17 41.57 17.48
N MET A 51 36.53 41.35 18.64
CA MET A 51 35.68 40.18 18.90
C MET A 51 34.37 40.25 18.11
N ILE A 52 33.76 41.44 18.01
CA ILE A 52 32.55 41.68 17.21
C ILE A 52 32.83 41.49 15.72
N VAL A 53 33.96 42.03 15.22
CA VAL A 53 34.38 41.86 13.82
C VAL A 53 34.69 40.39 13.50
N THR A 54 35.32 39.66 14.41
CA THR A 54 35.60 38.22 14.23
C THR A 54 34.31 37.40 14.18
N LEU A 55 33.32 37.72 15.02
CA LEU A 55 32.02 37.05 15.02
C LEU A 55 31.26 37.34 13.71
N LEU A 56 31.21 38.60 13.27
CA LEU A 56 30.56 38.99 12.01
C LEU A 56 31.19 38.32 10.79
N LEU A 57 32.52 38.27 10.71
CA LEU A 57 33.23 37.57 9.63
C LEU A 57 32.99 36.06 9.66
N SER A 58 32.84 35.46 10.84
CA SER A 58 32.53 34.03 10.98
C SER A 58 31.13 33.71 10.49
N VAL A 59 30.15 34.55 10.84
CA VAL A 59 28.76 34.42 10.35
C VAL A 59 28.67 34.66 8.85
N LEU A 60 29.39 35.66 8.32
CA LEU A 60 29.43 35.95 6.88
C LEU A 60 30.04 34.79 6.09
N ASN A 61 31.14 34.21 6.57
CA ASN A 61 31.78 33.05 5.93
C ASN A 61 30.92 31.78 6.02
N ALA A 62 30.24 31.56 7.15
CA ALA A 62 29.32 30.42 7.30
C ALA A 62 28.10 30.56 6.36
N GLY A 63 27.53 31.76 6.23
CA GLY A 63 26.45 32.05 5.30
C GLY A 63 26.87 31.89 3.83
N LEU A 64 28.05 32.41 3.47
CA LEU A 64 28.61 32.30 2.11
C LEU A 64 28.96 30.84 1.73
N LEU A 65 29.20 29.96 2.70
CA LEU A 65 29.41 28.53 2.45
C LEU A 65 28.08 27.75 2.39
N ALA A 66 27.10 28.13 3.20
CA ALA A 66 25.80 27.44 3.27
C ALA A 66 24.93 27.68 2.04
N ILE A 67 24.99 28.88 1.44
CA ILE A 67 24.13 29.25 0.29
C ILE A 67 24.43 28.40 -0.96
N PRO A 68 25.69 28.20 -1.39
CA PRO A 68 25.99 27.33 -2.53
C PRO A 68 25.60 25.87 -2.26
N ILE A 69 25.86 25.35 -1.05
CA ILE A 69 25.59 23.94 -0.70
C ILE A 69 24.08 23.70 -0.64
N GLY A 70 23.33 24.57 0.04
CA GLY A 70 21.87 24.48 0.13
C GLY A 70 21.19 24.65 -1.23
N GLY A 71 21.68 25.57 -2.07
CA GLY A 71 21.18 25.73 -3.43
C GLY A 71 21.40 24.48 -4.29
N THR A 72 22.59 23.86 -4.20
CA THR A 72 22.89 22.64 -4.97
C THR A 72 22.06 21.45 -4.49
N ALA A 73 21.90 21.28 -3.17
CA ALA A 73 21.06 20.22 -2.61
C ALA A 73 19.56 20.42 -2.95
N GLY A 74 19.07 21.65 -2.88
CA GLY A 74 17.69 21.99 -3.26
C GLY A 74 17.39 21.75 -4.74
N VAL A 75 18.33 22.09 -5.63
CA VAL A 75 18.20 21.80 -7.07
C VAL A 75 18.23 20.29 -7.33
N LEU A 76 19.10 19.54 -6.66
CA LEU A 76 19.16 18.07 -6.81
C LEU A 76 17.89 17.39 -6.27
N ALA A 77 17.35 17.84 -5.15
CA ALA A 77 16.08 17.35 -4.60
C ALA A 77 14.88 17.71 -5.51
N GLY A 78 14.88 18.92 -6.08
CA GLY A 78 13.85 19.35 -7.03
C GLY A 78 13.87 18.56 -8.34
N ILE A 79 15.07 18.26 -8.87
CA ILE A 79 15.23 17.41 -10.05
C ILE A 79 14.82 15.97 -9.74
N ASP A 80 15.19 15.42 -8.58
CA ASP A 80 14.78 14.08 -8.18
C ASP A 80 13.25 13.99 -8.00
N TYR A 81 12.63 14.99 -7.38
CA TYR A 81 11.17 15.09 -7.27
C TYR A 81 10.48 15.20 -8.64
N HIS A 82 10.98 16.05 -9.54
CA HIS A 82 10.48 16.16 -10.91
C HIS A 82 10.58 14.81 -11.64
N ARG A 83 11.68 14.08 -11.45
CA ARG A 83 11.89 12.76 -12.07
C ARG A 83 10.91 11.73 -11.53
N ARG A 84 10.62 11.73 -10.22
CA ARG A 84 9.60 10.87 -9.59
C ARG A 84 8.20 11.12 -10.14
N VAL A 85 7.78 12.39 -10.29
CA VAL A 85 6.45 12.72 -10.82
C VAL A 85 6.32 12.54 -12.34
N THR A 86 7.44 12.35 -13.06
CA THR A 86 7.46 12.10 -14.51
C THR A 86 7.90 10.68 -14.88
N GLY A 87 8.01 9.78 -13.89
CA GLY A 87 8.31 8.35 -14.11
C GLY A 87 9.76 8.06 -14.52
N GLN A 88 10.71 8.94 -14.22
CA GLN A 88 12.15 8.74 -14.46
C GLN A 88 12.87 8.23 -13.21
N ALA A 89 13.88 7.38 -13.39
CA ALA A 89 14.66 6.80 -12.28
C ALA A 89 15.37 7.88 -11.41
N PRO A 90 15.48 7.70 -10.08
CA PRO A 90 16.15 8.65 -9.19
C PRO A 90 17.60 8.91 -9.57
N LEU A 91 18.12 10.10 -9.24
CA LEU A 91 19.50 10.46 -9.57
C LEU A 91 20.56 9.66 -8.79
N PHE A 92 20.16 9.02 -7.70
CA PHE A 92 21.03 8.27 -6.79
C PHE A 92 20.41 6.91 -6.46
N SER A 93 20.87 5.85 -7.12
CA SER A 93 20.58 4.46 -6.73
C SER A 93 21.90 3.69 -6.55
N ASN A 94 21.99 2.88 -5.50
CA ASN A 94 23.04 1.88 -5.31
C ASN A 94 22.47 0.49 -5.61
N PRO A 95 23.26 -0.45 -6.15
CA PRO A 95 22.77 -1.76 -6.54
C PRO A 95 22.97 -2.79 -5.41
N SER A 96 21.88 -3.39 -4.96
CA SER A 96 21.85 -4.67 -4.21
C SER A 96 20.39 -5.14 -4.24
N GLY A 97 19.99 -6.30 -4.75
CA GLY A 97 20.66 -7.60 -4.69
C GLY A 97 20.14 -8.34 -3.46
N GLY A 98 19.08 -9.14 -3.60
CA GLY A 98 18.52 -9.94 -2.51
C GLY A 98 17.38 -10.84 -2.97
N GLY A 99 17.63 -12.16 -2.98
CA GLY A 99 16.58 -13.17 -3.11
C GLY A 99 15.89 -13.40 -1.77
N GLY A 100 14.57 -13.55 -1.80
CA GLY A 100 13.72 -13.87 -0.65
C GLY A 100 12.88 -15.10 -0.94
N GLY A 101 12.83 -16.02 0.02
CA GLY A 101 12.16 -17.33 -0.07
C GLY A 101 10.64 -17.23 -0.22
N GLY A 102 10.08 -18.23 -0.92
CA GLY A 102 8.66 -18.38 -1.19
C GLY A 102 7.85 -18.60 0.08
N PHE A 103 6.69 -17.97 0.11
CA PHE A 103 5.60 -18.28 1.02
C PHE A 103 4.63 -19.11 0.17
N ASP A 104 4.31 -20.33 0.60
CA ASP A 104 3.24 -21.14 0.01
C ASP A 104 1.90 -20.51 0.41
N GLY A 105 1.16 -20.00 -0.57
CA GLY A 105 -0.23 -19.59 -0.44
C GLY A 105 -1.10 -20.73 0.05
N GLY A 106 -1.79 -20.51 1.17
CA GLY A 106 -2.69 -21.50 1.74
C GLY A 106 -3.90 -21.76 0.85
N ASP A 107 -4.13 -23.04 0.55
CA ASP A 107 -5.26 -23.61 -0.17
C ASP A 107 -6.61 -23.16 0.43
N GLY A 108 -7.14 -22.08 -0.13
CA GLY A 108 -8.45 -21.55 0.17
C GLY A 108 -9.57 -22.38 -0.45
N GLY A 109 -9.64 -23.69 -0.25
CA GLY A 109 -10.82 -24.48 -0.60
C GLY A 109 -10.55 -25.68 -1.50
N ASN A 110 -11.45 -26.66 -1.42
CA ASN A 110 -11.37 -27.99 -2.03
C ASN A 110 -11.48 -27.98 -3.58
N GLY A 111 -11.27 -26.83 -4.23
CA GLY A 111 -11.17 -26.72 -5.67
C GLY A 111 -9.75 -27.11 -6.06
N THR A 112 -9.60 -28.19 -6.82
CA THR A 112 -8.34 -28.45 -7.53
C THR A 112 -7.93 -27.19 -8.28
N ASP A 113 -6.74 -26.66 -8.02
CA ASP A 113 -6.13 -25.55 -8.75
C ASP A 113 -6.03 -25.89 -10.24
N ASP A 114 -7.14 -25.78 -10.97
CA ASP A 114 -7.20 -26.13 -12.38
C ASP A 114 -6.97 -24.89 -13.23
N ASN A 115 -5.90 -24.17 -12.93
CA ASN A 115 -5.41 -23.10 -13.79
C ASN A 115 -5.06 -23.65 -15.19
N SER A 116 -4.84 -24.98 -15.30
CA SER A 116 -4.47 -25.69 -16.52
C SER A 116 -5.57 -25.75 -17.59
N THR A 117 -6.85 -25.60 -17.21
CA THR A 117 -7.97 -25.57 -18.16
C THR A 117 -8.34 -24.16 -18.63
N TYR A 118 -7.69 -23.12 -18.12
CA TYR A 118 -7.97 -21.74 -18.55
C TYR A 118 -7.35 -21.46 -19.94
N PRO A 119 -8.16 -21.01 -20.94
CA PRO A 119 -7.63 -20.69 -22.27
C PRO A 119 -6.60 -19.55 -22.19
N GLY A 120 -5.37 -19.82 -22.65
CA GLY A 120 -4.27 -18.83 -22.63
C GLY A 120 -3.46 -18.81 -21.34
N TRP A 121 -3.56 -19.86 -20.50
CA TRP A 121 -2.69 -20.04 -19.35
C TRP A 121 -1.21 -20.15 -19.74
N ASP A 122 -0.38 -19.19 -19.31
CA ASP A 122 1.09 -19.17 -19.46
C ASP A 122 1.76 -19.21 -18.06
N GLY A 123 1.17 -19.99 -17.14
CA GLY A 123 1.57 -20.06 -15.73
C GLY A 123 1.23 -18.78 -14.97
N ASP A 124 2.15 -18.34 -14.11
CA ASP A 124 2.00 -17.19 -13.20
C ASP A 124 2.13 -15.83 -13.93
N LYS A 125 2.30 -15.85 -15.25
CA LYS A 125 2.49 -14.64 -16.04
C LYS A 125 1.18 -13.87 -16.21
N PRO A 126 1.25 -12.54 -16.35
CA PRO A 126 0.09 -11.74 -16.67
C PRO A 126 -0.48 -12.08 -18.05
N ASN A 127 -1.81 -12.04 -18.18
CA ASN A 127 -2.53 -12.13 -19.45
C ASN A 127 -2.23 -10.93 -20.37
N ALA A 128 -2.04 -9.75 -19.78
CA ALA A 128 -1.66 -8.54 -20.49
C ALA A 128 -0.76 -7.64 -19.63
N THR A 129 0.15 -6.92 -20.28
CA THR A 129 1.02 -5.94 -19.60
C THR A 129 1.11 -4.67 -20.42
N VAL A 130 0.95 -3.52 -19.75
CA VAL A 130 1.06 -2.19 -20.34
C VAL A 130 2.03 -1.36 -19.50
N VAL A 131 3.07 -0.82 -20.13
CA VAL A 131 4.08 0.02 -19.46
C VAL A 131 3.91 1.47 -19.90
N ILE A 132 3.57 2.37 -18.98
CA ILE A 132 3.36 3.80 -19.26
C ILE A 132 3.97 4.62 -18.12
N GLY A 133 4.78 5.63 -18.47
CA GLY A 133 5.19 6.67 -17.52
C GLY A 133 5.85 6.17 -16.23
N GLY A 134 6.72 5.15 -16.31
CA GLY A 134 7.39 4.57 -15.14
C GLY A 134 6.53 3.62 -14.30
N THR A 135 5.32 3.29 -14.76
CA THR A 135 4.44 2.27 -14.17
C THR A 135 4.27 1.09 -15.10
N THR A 136 4.03 -0.09 -14.50
CA THR A 136 3.62 -1.30 -15.20
C THR A 136 2.24 -1.70 -14.70
N MET A 137 1.30 -1.84 -15.61
CA MET A 137 -0.04 -2.38 -15.37
C MET A 137 -0.08 -3.81 -15.87
N SER A 138 -0.42 -4.76 -15.02
CA SER A 138 -0.48 -6.19 -15.33
C SER A 138 -1.86 -6.75 -15.03
N GLU A 139 -2.44 -7.46 -16.00
CA GLU A 139 -3.74 -8.13 -15.87
C GLU A 139 -3.57 -9.63 -15.62
N TYR A 140 -4.36 -10.19 -14.70
CA TYR A 140 -4.35 -11.59 -14.28
C TYR A 140 -5.78 -12.10 -14.16
N CYS A 141 -6.18 -13.01 -15.04
CA CYS A 141 -7.52 -13.62 -15.07
C CYS A 141 -7.54 -15.07 -14.57
N GLN A 142 -6.38 -15.57 -14.11
CA GLN A 142 -6.24 -16.89 -13.50
C GLN A 142 -7.18 -17.07 -12.32
N GLN A 143 -7.56 -18.33 -12.06
CA GLN A 143 -8.37 -18.65 -10.88
C GLN A 143 -7.60 -18.33 -9.60
N TYR A 144 -6.34 -18.77 -9.55
CA TYR A 144 -5.39 -18.49 -8.49
C TYR A 144 -4.06 -18.06 -9.09
N ASN A 145 -3.50 -16.95 -8.57
CA ASN A 145 -2.15 -16.52 -8.90
C ASN A 145 -1.65 -15.57 -7.81
N GLU A 146 -0.61 -15.95 -7.09
CA GLU A 146 -0.01 -15.11 -6.06
C GLU A 146 1.01 -14.15 -6.64
N ILE A 147 0.60 -12.90 -6.85
CA ILE A 147 1.43 -11.87 -7.45
C ILE A 147 2.20 -11.15 -6.34
N ALA A 148 3.47 -11.53 -6.17
CA ALA A 148 4.36 -10.90 -5.22
C ALA A 148 4.72 -9.47 -5.65
N ILE A 149 4.52 -8.53 -4.74
CA ILE A 149 4.88 -7.12 -4.87
C ILE A 149 5.99 -6.84 -3.86
N ASN A 150 7.21 -6.74 -4.36
CA ASN A 150 8.39 -6.49 -3.53
C ASN A 150 8.72 -5.00 -3.58
N ALA A 151 8.62 -4.31 -2.45
CA ALA A 151 9.08 -2.93 -2.34
C ALA A 151 10.61 -2.92 -2.16
N THR A 152 11.30 -1.96 -2.77
CA THR A 152 12.75 -1.76 -2.57
C THR A 152 13.03 -1.41 -1.11
N ASP A 153 12.19 -0.55 -0.54
CA ASP A 153 12.22 -0.06 0.83
C ASP A 153 10.79 -0.03 1.38
N GLY A 154 10.39 -1.10 2.09
CA GLY A 154 9.10 -1.13 2.76
C GLY A 154 8.46 -2.50 2.88
N GLN A 155 7.16 -2.47 3.05
CA GLN A 155 6.26 -3.59 3.25
C GLN A 155 6.02 -4.30 1.91
N ASN A 156 6.25 -5.61 1.89
CA ASN A 156 5.92 -6.44 0.74
C ASN A 156 4.45 -6.86 0.81
N TYR A 157 3.86 -7.09 -0.36
CA TYR A 157 2.49 -7.55 -0.49
C TYR A 157 2.39 -8.75 -1.44
N THR A 158 1.33 -9.53 -1.32
CA THR A 158 0.88 -10.41 -2.40
C THR A 158 -0.52 -9.99 -2.81
N VAL A 159 -0.78 -9.87 -4.11
CA VAL A 159 -2.14 -9.69 -4.65
C VAL A 159 -2.58 -10.99 -5.30
N ASN A 160 -3.84 -11.40 -5.15
CA ASN A 160 -4.34 -12.65 -5.71
C ASN A 160 -5.77 -12.49 -6.26
N PRO A 161 -6.07 -12.95 -7.51
CA PRO A 161 -7.44 -13.02 -8.02
C PRO A 161 -8.38 -13.88 -7.14
N ASN A 162 -7.85 -14.97 -6.57
CA ASN A 162 -8.46 -15.82 -5.56
C ASN A 162 -9.94 -16.19 -5.84
N GLN A 163 -10.19 -16.81 -6.98
CA GLN A 163 -11.52 -17.24 -7.45
C GLN A 163 -11.88 -18.63 -6.87
N TRP A 164 -11.85 -18.73 -5.56
CA TRP A 164 -11.82 -20.00 -4.86
C TRP A 164 -13.14 -20.80 -4.81
N GLY A 165 -14.25 -20.09 -4.85
CA GLY A 165 -15.59 -20.67 -4.86
C GLY A 165 -16.17 -20.78 -6.27
N TRP A 166 -15.36 -20.57 -7.30
CA TRP A 166 -15.79 -20.55 -8.69
C TRP A 166 -15.34 -21.80 -9.45
N GLU A 167 -16.21 -22.26 -10.35
CA GLU A 167 -15.92 -23.30 -11.32
C GLU A 167 -16.22 -22.76 -12.72
N GLN A 168 -15.29 -22.92 -13.66
CA GLN A 168 -15.42 -22.36 -15.02
C GLN A 168 -16.72 -22.77 -15.72
N ALA A 169 -17.19 -24.00 -15.50
CA ALA A 169 -18.42 -24.53 -16.08
C ALA A 169 -19.69 -23.80 -15.61
N LYS A 170 -19.65 -23.11 -14.46
CA LYS A 170 -20.78 -22.34 -13.92
C LYS A 170 -20.88 -20.95 -14.56
N GLY A 171 -19.89 -20.52 -15.34
CA GLY A 171 -19.85 -19.23 -16.02
C GLY A 171 -19.45 -18.07 -15.11
N GLY A 172 -19.26 -16.90 -15.71
CA GLY A 172 -18.66 -15.74 -15.03
C GLY A 172 -17.12 -15.80 -15.00
N GLY A 173 -16.51 -14.89 -14.25
CA GLY A 173 -15.07 -14.79 -14.10
C GLY A 173 -14.61 -13.46 -13.51
N LEU A 174 -13.32 -13.38 -13.20
CA LEU A 174 -12.66 -12.20 -12.67
C LEU A 174 -11.30 -12.00 -13.35
N CYS A 175 -10.94 -10.74 -13.58
CA CYS A 175 -9.60 -10.31 -13.95
C CYS A 175 -9.12 -9.23 -12.98
N LEU A 176 -7.98 -9.49 -12.36
CA LEU A 176 -7.26 -8.58 -11.49
C LEU A 176 -6.32 -7.71 -12.34
N ASN A 177 -6.28 -6.41 -12.09
CA ASN A 177 -5.33 -5.48 -12.68
C ASN A 177 -4.49 -4.87 -11.55
N VAL A 178 -3.17 -4.95 -11.65
CA VAL A 178 -2.23 -4.42 -10.64
C VAL A 178 -1.32 -3.38 -11.29
N THR A 179 -1.16 -2.23 -10.65
CA THR A 179 -0.27 -1.15 -11.10
C THR A 179 0.92 -1.03 -10.15
N THR A 180 2.11 -1.37 -10.63
CA THR A 180 3.38 -1.24 -9.90
C THR A 180 4.24 -0.12 -10.47
N PHE A 181 5.13 0.44 -9.65
CA PHE A 181 6.17 1.35 -10.12
C PHE A 181 7.38 0.56 -10.61
N ASN A 182 7.97 0.94 -11.74
CA ASN A 182 9.08 0.20 -12.36
C ASN A 182 10.37 0.21 -11.51
N ASN A 183 10.45 1.07 -10.51
CA ASN A 183 11.56 1.14 -9.57
C ASN A 183 11.21 0.56 -8.19
N ASP A 184 10.01 -0.02 -8.02
CA ASP A 184 9.55 -0.66 -6.80
C ASP A 184 9.63 0.21 -5.53
N THR A 185 9.61 1.54 -5.67
CA THR A 185 9.58 2.46 -4.53
C THR A 185 8.20 3.08 -4.38
N TYR A 186 7.65 3.05 -3.16
CA TYR A 186 6.31 3.55 -2.88
C TYR A 186 6.37 4.82 -1.98
N PRO A 187 5.30 5.65 -1.94
CA PRO A 187 5.29 6.91 -1.19
C PRO A 187 5.62 6.78 0.31
N THR A 188 5.15 5.70 0.95
CA THR A 188 5.49 5.34 2.33
C THR A 188 5.98 3.89 2.39
N ASN A 189 6.57 3.51 3.52
CA ASN A 189 7.02 2.14 3.77
C ASN A 189 5.87 1.13 3.79
N THR A 190 4.61 1.58 3.87
CA THR A 190 3.42 0.73 4.00
C THR A 190 2.41 1.02 2.90
N THR A 191 2.76 1.82 1.89
CA THR A 191 1.88 2.02 0.74
C THR A 191 1.87 0.78 -0.14
N ALA A 192 0.69 0.25 -0.40
CA ALA A 192 0.47 -0.81 -1.36
C ALA A 192 0.33 -0.29 -2.81
N PRO A 193 0.57 -1.12 -3.84
CA PRO A 193 0.24 -0.76 -5.22
C PRO A 193 -1.27 -0.56 -5.38
N LYS A 194 -1.65 0.23 -6.39
CA LYS A 194 -3.05 0.31 -6.82
C LYS A 194 -3.42 -0.96 -7.55
N TRP A 195 -4.63 -1.42 -7.33
CA TRP A 195 -5.16 -2.59 -8.03
C TRP A 195 -6.68 -2.53 -8.16
N SER A 196 -7.21 -3.32 -9.07
CA SER A 196 -8.65 -3.46 -9.28
C SER A 196 -9.02 -4.88 -9.67
N ALA A 197 -10.24 -5.30 -9.38
CA ALA A 197 -10.80 -6.55 -9.85
C ALA A 197 -12.07 -6.29 -10.68
N THR A 198 -12.02 -6.66 -11.96
CA THR A 198 -13.18 -6.64 -12.86
C THR A 198 -13.82 -8.01 -12.85
N TRP A 199 -15.09 -8.12 -12.52
CA TRP A 199 -15.73 -9.42 -12.37
C TRP A 199 -17.22 -9.42 -12.71
N GLN A 200 -17.72 -10.62 -12.99
CA GLN A 200 -19.14 -10.91 -13.12
C GLN A 200 -19.36 -12.39 -12.79
N TYR A 201 -20.28 -12.70 -11.88
CA TYR A 201 -20.63 -14.07 -11.55
C TYR A 201 -22.16 -14.25 -11.53
N PRO A 202 -22.65 -15.46 -11.88
CA PRO A 202 -24.03 -15.83 -11.62
C PRO A 202 -24.29 -15.91 -10.11
N VAL A 203 -25.54 -16.16 -9.71
CA VAL A 203 -25.87 -16.39 -8.30
C VAL A 203 -25.23 -17.70 -7.86
N GLY A 204 -24.47 -17.66 -6.76
CA GLY A 204 -23.80 -18.83 -6.18
C GLY A 204 -24.77 -19.77 -5.45
N GLU A 205 -24.26 -20.91 -5.03
CA GLU A 205 -25.02 -21.87 -4.23
C GLU A 205 -25.26 -21.31 -2.82
N THR A 206 -26.42 -21.59 -2.21
CA THR A 206 -26.75 -21.04 -0.90
C THR A 206 -25.82 -21.50 0.23
N SER A 207 -25.18 -22.66 0.06
CA SER A 207 -24.18 -23.17 1.02
C SER A 207 -22.78 -22.56 0.83
N GLN A 208 -22.50 -21.99 -0.34
CA GLN A 208 -21.20 -21.41 -0.69
C GLN A 208 -21.41 -20.31 -1.74
N PRO A 209 -21.93 -19.12 -1.35
CA PRO A 209 -22.36 -18.12 -2.31
C PRO A 209 -21.23 -17.23 -2.84
N VAL A 210 -20.06 -17.25 -2.18
CA VAL A 210 -18.86 -16.51 -2.59
C VAL A 210 -18.16 -17.26 -3.71
N HIS A 211 -17.85 -16.55 -4.79
CA HIS A 211 -17.09 -17.08 -5.94
C HIS A 211 -15.61 -16.75 -5.85
N ALA A 212 -15.28 -15.55 -5.38
CA ALA A 212 -13.92 -15.06 -5.32
C ALA A 212 -13.73 -14.09 -4.16
N TYR A 213 -12.48 -13.98 -3.69
CA TYR A 213 -12.04 -12.92 -2.77
C TYR A 213 -10.75 -12.31 -3.31
N PRO A 214 -10.80 -11.53 -4.42
CA PRO A 214 -9.65 -10.76 -4.86
C PRO A 214 -9.14 -9.87 -3.73
N ASN A 215 -7.87 -10.03 -3.38
CA ASN A 215 -7.31 -9.39 -2.20
C ASN A 215 -5.83 -9.04 -2.39
N ILE A 216 -5.37 -8.18 -1.49
CA ILE A 216 -3.97 -7.91 -1.23
C ILE A 216 -3.64 -8.25 0.23
N MET A 217 -2.55 -8.98 0.44
CA MET A 217 -2.12 -9.49 1.75
C MET A 217 -0.74 -8.94 2.11
N ILE A 218 -0.53 -8.60 3.38
CA ILE A 218 0.79 -8.27 3.94
C ILE A 218 1.74 -9.48 3.86
N ARG A 219 3.01 -9.24 3.51
CA ARG A 219 4.08 -10.27 3.50
C ARG A 219 5.32 -9.89 4.27
N GLY A 220 6.15 -10.88 4.61
CA GLY A 220 7.42 -10.67 5.32
C GLY A 220 7.28 -10.90 6.81
N ASP A 221 8.18 -10.31 7.59
CA ASP A 221 8.47 -10.79 8.94
C ASP A 221 7.60 -10.17 10.06
N VAL A 222 6.60 -9.36 9.69
CA VAL A 222 5.68 -8.70 10.65
C VAL A 222 4.59 -9.65 11.17
N LEU A 223 4.28 -10.70 10.43
CA LEU A 223 3.34 -11.76 10.79
C LEU A 223 4.02 -13.13 10.64
N PRO A 224 3.65 -14.14 11.44
CA PRO A 224 2.60 -14.14 12.45
C PRO A 224 3.02 -13.45 13.77
N ALA A 225 2.08 -12.75 14.41
CA ALA A 225 2.28 -12.04 15.68
C ALA A 225 1.16 -12.34 16.67
N LYS A 226 1.43 -12.32 17.99
CA LYS A 226 0.37 -12.53 18.99
C LYS A 226 -0.55 -11.31 19.07
N LEU A 227 -1.85 -11.53 19.13
CA LEU A 227 -2.84 -10.44 19.22
C LEU A 227 -2.51 -9.46 20.37
N GLY A 228 -2.16 -9.98 21.55
CA GLY A 228 -1.84 -9.16 22.71
C GLY A 228 -0.47 -8.47 22.68
N SER A 229 0.38 -8.77 21.69
CA SER A 229 1.64 -8.04 21.48
C SER A 229 1.50 -6.89 20.49
N LEU A 230 0.41 -6.86 19.71
CA LEU A 230 0.15 -5.78 18.78
C LEU A 230 -0.26 -4.53 19.55
N THR A 231 0.23 -3.40 19.07
CA THR A 231 -0.15 -2.06 19.53
C THR A 231 -1.07 -1.39 18.53
N GLU A 232 -0.94 -1.75 17.25
CA GLU A 232 -1.70 -1.16 16.17
C GLU A 232 -1.86 -2.12 14.98
N LEU A 233 -3.03 -2.03 14.35
CA LEU A 233 -3.33 -2.55 13.03
C LEU A 233 -3.92 -1.40 12.23
N GLY A 234 -3.04 -0.59 11.65
CA GLY A 234 -3.42 0.64 10.99
C GLY A 234 -3.72 0.40 9.52
N ILE A 235 -4.73 1.13 9.03
CA ILE A 235 -5.18 1.08 7.64
C ILE A 235 -5.55 2.49 7.20
N ASP A 236 -4.99 2.90 6.08
CA ASP A 236 -5.47 4.03 5.29
C ASP A 236 -5.93 3.47 3.94
N MET A 237 -7.22 3.55 3.63
CA MET A 237 -7.75 2.99 2.40
C MET A 237 -8.72 3.94 1.71
N HIS A 238 -8.73 3.86 0.39
CA HIS A 238 -9.72 4.47 -0.47
C HIS A 238 -10.05 3.52 -1.62
N TRP A 239 -11.30 3.07 -1.66
CA TRP A 239 -11.78 2.15 -2.69
C TRP A 239 -13.08 2.64 -3.32
N THR A 240 -13.43 2.08 -4.47
CA THR A 240 -14.71 2.34 -5.15
C THR A 240 -15.21 1.10 -5.88
N TYR A 241 -16.53 1.02 -6.07
CA TYR A 241 -17.16 0.09 -7.00
C TYR A 241 -17.74 0.86 -8.18
N THR A 242 -17.46 0.41 -9.40
CA THR A 242 -17.98 1.00 -10.65
C THR A 242 -18.60 -0.06 -11.54
N ASP A 243 -19.56 0.31 -12.39
CA ASP A 243 -20.10 -0.57 -13.43
C ASP A 243 -19.45 -0.29 -14.78
N ASN A 244 -19.44 -1.30 -15.66
CA ASN A 244 -18.94 -1.12 -17.03
C ASN A 244 -19.95 -0.42 -17.96
N LYS A 245 -21.12 -0.01 -17.44
CA LYS A 245 -22.12 0.77 -18.20
C LYS A 245 -21.76 2.25 -18.27
N THR A 246 -20.74 2.70 -17.52
CA THR A 246 -20.28 4.09 -17.51
C THR A 246 -18.84 4.28 -18.04
N ILE A 247 -18.78 4.47 -19.36
CA ILE A 247 -17.87 5.37 -20.13
C ILE A 247 -16.45 4.90 -20.44
N THR A 248 -16.26 4.60 -21.74
CA THR A 248 -15.02 4.68 -22.50
C THR A 248 -14.33 6.04 -22.30
N VAL A 249 -13.17 6.07 -21.64
CA VAL A 249 -12.34 7.28 -21.53
C VAL A 249 -11.73 7.60 -22.89
N THR A 250 -12.38 8.46 -23.66
CA THR A 250 -11.68 9.36 -24.59
C THR A 250 -11.80 10.76 -24.02
N ASN A 251 -10.66 11.46 -23.96
CA ASN A 251 -10.44 12.81 -23.45
C ASN A 251 -11.71 13.68 -23.26
N THR A 252 -11.75 14.33 -22.09
CA THR A 252 -12.64 15.42 -21.63
C THR A 252 -13.86 15.02 -20.79
N ASN A 253 -13.80 15.40 -19.50
CA ASN A 253 -14.93 15.80 -18.65
C ASN A 253 -16.14 14.86 -18.57
N SER A 254 -15.93 13.58 -18.31
CA SER A 254 -17.04 12.68 -17.95
C SER A 254 -16.99 12.32 -16.46
N THR A 255 -18.07 12.64 -15.75
CA THR A 255 -18.34 12.23 -14.37
C THR A 255 -18.51 10.72 -14.31
N VAL A 256 -17.57 10.02 -13.67
CA VAL A 256 -17.73 8.63 -13.24
C VAL A 256 -18.86 8.61 -12.21
N THR A 257 -19.93 7.83 -12.46
CA THR A 257 -20.97 7.61 -11.46
C THR A 257 -20.40 6.70 -10.38
N THR A 258 -19.79 7.29 -9.35
CA THR A 258 -19.42 6.56 -8.14
C THR A 258 -20.72 6.15 -7.44
N HIS A 259 -20.95 4.85 -7.33
CA HIS A 259 -22.11 4.32 -6.63
C HIS A 259 -21.89 4.43 -5.13
N THR A 260 -22.55 5.39 -4.50
CA THR A 260 -22.62 5.51 -3.04
C THR A 260 -24.10 5.63 -2.67
N ASN A 261 -24.68 4.68 -1.93
CA ASN A 261 -26.04 4.88 -1.43
C ASN A 261 -26.31 4.27 -0.05
N SER A 262 -26.98 5.09 0.75
CA SER A 262 -27.50 4.90 2.09
C SER A 262 -28.87 4.20 2.10
N THR A 263 -28.95 2.98 2.64
CA THR A 263 -29.58 2.66 3.93
C THR A 263 -29.50 1.14 4.19
N LYS A 264 -28.57 0.75 5.09
CA LYS A 264 -28.28 -0.60 5.65
C LYS A 264 -27.81 -1.73 4.71
N ARG A 265 -27.99 -1.62 3.39
CA ARG A 265 -27.17 -2.30 2.35
C ARG A 265 -27.02 -1.32 1.20
N ALA A 266 -25.85 -1.22 0.60
CA ALA A 266 -25.64 -0.24 -0.47
C ALA A 266 -26.45 -0.64 -1.71
N VAL A 267 -27.34 0.27 -2.14
CA VAL A 267 -28.23 0.09 -3.30
C VAL A 267 -27.55 0.68 -4.53
N VAL A 268 -27.44 -0.14 -5.56
CA VAL A 268 -26.66 0.08 -6.78
C VAL A 268 -27.58 -0.01 -8.00
N SER A 269 -27.31 0.72 -9.08
CA SER A 269 -28.12 0.66 -10.32
C SER A 269 -27.99 -0.66 -11.10
N VAL A 270 -27.12 -1.54 -10.62
CA VAL A 270 -26.86 -2.89 -11.12
C VAL A 270 -27.19 -3.85 -9.97
N ASP A 271 -27.97 -4.90 -10.22
CA ASP A 271 -28.19 -5.95 -9.20
C ASP A 271 -26.90 -6.74 -9.02
N PHE A 272 -26.14 -6.44 -7.95
CA PHE A 272 -24.94 -7.17 -7.56
C PHE A 272 -24.88 -7.36 -6.04
N SER A 273 -24.11 -8.36 -5.61
CA SER A 273 -23.83 -8.63 -4.20
C SER A 273 -22.33 -8.83 -3.99
N ALA A 274 -21.79 -8.11 -3.01
CA ALA A 274 -20.38 -8.12 -2.64
C ALA A 274 -20.21 -7.56 -1.21
N ASN A 275 -19.04 -7.73 -0.62
CA ASN A 275 -18.60 -6.92 0.51
C ASN A 275 -17.29 -6.21 0.19
N VAL A 276 -16.79 -5.38 1.09
CA VAL A 276 -15.39 -4.93 1.08
C VAL A 276 -14.85 -5.16 2.47
N ALA A 277 -13.83 -6.00 2.58
CA ALA A 277 -13.45 -6.61 3.83
C ALA A 277 -11.94 -6.65 4.03
N ILE A 278 -11.56 -6.56 5.29
CA ILE A 278 -10.34 -7.18 5.77
C ILE A 278 -10.67 -8.59 6.19
N ASP A 279 -9.77 -9.51 5.89
CA ASP A 279 -9.84 -10.89 6.33
C ASP A 279 -8.55 -11.28 7.07
N MET A 280 -8.70 -11.88 8.26
CA MET A 280 -7.63 -12.21 9.18
C MET A 280 -7.86 -13.57 9.83
N PHE A 281 -6.82 -14.39 9.90
CA PHE A 281 -6.89 -15.72 10.50
C PHE A 281 -6.06 -15.82 11.77
N PHE A 282 -6.63 -16.49 12.79
CA PHE A 282 -6.03 -16.62 14.11
C PHE A 282 -5.95 -18.08 14.56
N ASP A 283 -4.84 -18.43 15.19
CA ASP A 283 -4.65 -19.75 15.79
C ASP A 283 -3.61 -19.67 16.91
N LYS A 284 -3.67 -20.60 17.87
CA LYS A 284 -2.63 -20.77 18.91
C LYS A 284 -1.28 -21.13 18.30
N ASN A 285 -1.30 -21.79 17.14
CA ASN A 285 -0.16 -22.17 16.34
C ASN A 285 0.11 -21.10 15.26
N ALA A 286 1.27 -20.48 15.33
CA ALA A 286 1.71 -19.45 14.40
C ALA A 286 1.68 -19.88 12.92
N THR A 287 1.97 -21.15 12.61
CA THR A 287 1.90 -21.68 11.25
C THR A 287 0.46 -21.86 10.81
N LYS A 288 -0.42 -22.43 11.66
CA LYS A 288 -1.84 -22.59 11.31
C LYS A 288 -2.54 -21.24 11.13
N SER A 289 -2.14 -20.20 11.87
CA SER A 289 -2.71 -18.84 11.72
C SER A 289 -2.45 -18.19 10.35
N GLN A 290 -1.49 -18.72 9.57
CA GLN A 290 -1.20 -18.26 8.21
C GLN A 290 -2.02 -19.03 7.14
N LEU A 291 -2.71 -20.11 7.54
CA LEU A 291 -3.45 -21.00 6.65
C LEU A 291 -4.95 -20.74 6.79
N THR A 292 -5.56 -20.20 5.74
CA THR A 292 -6.98 -19.82 5.71
C THR A 292 -7.93 -21.00 5.90
N SER A 293 -7.51 -22.22 5.60
CA SER A 293 -8.29 -23.45 5.81
C SER A 293 -8.17 -24.07 7.21
N ASP A 294 -7.07 -23.80 7.92
CA ASP A 294 -6.68 -24.58 9.09
C ASP A 294 -6.74 -23.80 10.39
N ALA A 295 -6.75 -22.47 10.33
CA ALA A 295 -6.81 -21.60 11.50
C ALA A 295 -8.13 -21.79 12.28
N ASP A 296 -8.07 -21.81 13.61
CA ASP A 296 -9.26 -21.98 14.46
C ASP A 296 -10.29 -20.83 14.31
N TYR A 297 -9.82 -19.61 13.99
CA TYR A 297 -10.67 -18.43 13.86
C TYR A 297 -10.42 -17.67 12.56
N GLU A 298 -11.50 -17.12 12.04
CA GLU A 298 -11.54 -16.12 10.96
C GLU A 298 -12.20 -14.86 11.54
N VAL A 299 -11.48 -13.73 11.52
CA VAL A 299 -12.04 -12.45 11.96
C VAL A 299 -12.00 -11.47 10.80
N MET A 300 -13.17 -11.03 10.38
CA MET A 300 -13.32 -10.10 9.27
C MET A 300 -13.77 -8.73 9.77
N VAL A 301 -13.35 -7.68 9.05
CA VAL A 301 -13.85 -6.32 9.23
C VAL A 301 -14.36 -5.80 7.89
N TRP A 302 -15.67 -5.77 7.74
CA TRP A 302 -16.36 -5.33 6.54
C TRP A 302 -16.65 -3.83 6.62
N PHE A 303 -16.21 -3.11 5.60
CA PHE A 303 -16.46 -1.67 5.41
C PHE A 303 -17.62 -1.38 4.47
N ALA A 304 -18.12 -2.41 3.79
CA ALA A 304 -19.33 -2.31 2.99
C ALA A 304 -19.98 -3.68 2.81
N GLN A 305 -21.30 -3.65 2.62
CA GLN A 305 -22.14 -4.79 2.28
C GLN A 305 -23.12 -4.37 1.19
N PHE A 306 -23.09 -5.09 0.06
CA PHE A 306 -23.90 -4.83 -1.13
C PHE A 306 -24.82 -6.00 -1.42
N GLY A 307 -26.05 -5.70 -1.81
CA GLY A 307 -27.00 -6.69 -2.31
C GLY A 307 -27.47 -7.71 -1.27
N LYS A 308 -28.27 -8.67 -1.73
CA LYS A 308 -29.01 -9.61 -0.86
C LYS A 308 -28.31 -10.93 -0.59
N TYR A 309 -27.20 -11.21 -1.28
CA TYR A 309 -26.47 -12.48 -1.14
C TYR A 309 -25.24 -12.37 -0.22
N ALA A 310 -24.84 -11.15 0.16
CA ALA A 310 -23.65 -10.91 0.96
C ALA A 310 -23.97 -10.81 2.46
N ASP A 311 -24.65 -11.79 3.04
CA ASP A 311 -24.88 -11.84 4.50
C ASP A 311 -23.67 -12.50 5.20
N PRO A 312 -23.17 -11.96 6.33
CA PRO A 312 -22.09 -12.59 7.08
C PRO A 312 -22.54 -13.92 7.70
N ILE A 313 -21.59 -14.76 8.05
CA ILE A 313 -21.85 -15.94 8.89
C ILE A 313 -22.41 -15.46 10.24
N GLY A 314 -23.53 -16.05 10.66
CA GLY A 314 -24.25 -15.65 11.88
C GLY A 314 -25.24 -14.50 11.70
N TYR A 315 -25.48 -14.01 10.47
CA TYR A 315 -26.40 -12.89 10.24
C TYR A 315 -27.81 -13.11 10.82
N SER A 316 -28.35 -14.33 10.71
CA SER A 316 -29.69 -14.69 11.22
C SER A 316 -29.78 -14.67 12.74
N ASP A 317 -28.66 -14.84 13.44
CA ASP A 317 -28.59 -14.90 14.91
C ASP A 317 -28.55 -13.48 15.50
N GLY A 318 -28.27 -12.49 14.66
CA GLY A 318 -28.30 -11.08 15.00
C GLY A 318 -26.98 -10.55 15.55
N ILE A 319 -27.00 -9.27 15.90
CA ILE A 319 -25.82 -8.53 16.38
C ILE A 319 -25.49 -8.98 17.81
N VAL A 320 -24.24 -9.36 18.04
CA VAL A 320 -23.75 -9.77 19.37
C VAL A 320 -22.98 -8.67 20.11
N ALA A 321 -22.42 -7.69 19.38
CA ALA A 321 -21.74 -6.53 19.96
C ALA A 321 -21.73 -5.34 18.99
N SER A 322 -21.37 -4.15 19.49
CA SER A 322 -21.13 -2.97 18.65
C SER A 322 -19.99 -2.14 19.22
N GLN A 323 -19.21 -1.51 18.35
CA GLN A 323 -18.04 -0.73 18.74
C GLN A 323 -17.76 0.37 17.72
N ILE A 324 -17.43 1.57 18.22
CA ILE A 324 -17.02 2.69 17.37
C ILE A 324 -15.49 2.74 17.33
N VAL A 325 -14.93 2.76 16.13
CA VAL A 325 -13.49 2.90 15.87
C VAL A 325 -13.29 3.96 14.80
N ASP A 326 -12.48 4.97 15.12
CA ASP A 326 -12.14 6.09 14.23
C ASP A 326 -13.37 6.75 13.55
N GLY A 327 -14.46 6.89 14.32
CA GLY A 327 -15.70 7.51 13.87
C GLY A 327 -16.64 6.60 13.09
N VAL A 328 -16.26 5.34 12.83
CA VAL A 328 -17.10 4.33 12.17
C VAL A 328 -17.69 3.40 13.20
N ASN A 329 -19.01 3.20 13.15
CA ASN A 329 -19.70 2.26 14.02
C ASN A 329 -19.73 0.88 13.38
N PHE A 330 -19.18 -0.13 14.07
CA PHE A 330 -19.17 -1.52 13.64
C PHE A 330 -20.09 -2.36 14.51
N THR A 331 -20.76 -3.32 13.89
CA THR A 331 -21.62 -4.33 14.55
C THR A 331 -21.03 -5.72 14.33
N LEU A 332 -20.98 -6.54 15.37
CA LEU A 332 -20.40 -7.88 15.33
C LEU A 332 -21.46 -8.94 15.10
N TYR A 333 -21.18 -9.86 14.19
CA TYR A 333 -21.87 -11.14 13.99
C TYR A 333 -20.88 -12.28 14.24
N ASN A 334 -21.37 -13.45 14.61
CA ASN A 334 -20.52 -14.63 14.73
C ASN A 334 -21.23 -15.94 14.38
N GLY A 335 -20.45 -16.93 13.97
CA GLY A 335 -20.93 -18.29 13.73
C GLY A 335 -19.80 -19.25 13.44
N THR A 336 -20.10 -20.34 12.73
CA THR A 336 -19.14 -21.35 12.33
C THR A 336 -19.29 -21.66 10.84
N ASN A 337 -18.17 -21.71 10.12
CA ASN A 337 -18.17 -22.02 8.69
C ASN A 337 -18.16 -23.55 8.44
N SER A 338 -18.14 -23.95 7.17
CA SER A 338 -18.15 -25.38 6.77
C SER A 338 -16.85 -26.14 7.08
N LYS A 339 -15.79 -25.43 7.50
CA LYS A 339 -14.49 -25.98 7.93
C LYS A 339 -14.36 -26.03 9.46
N ASP A 340 -15.47 -25.87 10.19
CA ASP A 340 -15.51 -25.80 11.65
C ASP A 340 -14.73 -24.62 12.26
N GLN A 341 -14.34 -23.62 11.47
CA GLN A 341 -13.69 -22.41 11.98
C GLN A 341 -14.72 -21.48 12.60
N HIS A 342 -14.33 -20.77 13.66
CA HIS A 342 -15.17 -19.76 14.31
C HIS A 342 -15.01 -18.42 13.60
N VAL A 343 -16.09 -17.95 12.97
CA VAL A 343 -16.09 -16.71 12.18
C VAL A 343 -16.68 -15.58 12.99
N LEU A 344 -15.96 -14.46 13.06
CA LEU A 344 -16.37 -13.23 13.73
C LEU A 344 -16.29 -12.07 12.73
N THR A 345 -17.42 -11.47 12.39
CA THR A 345 -17.48 -10.43 11.35
C THR A 345 -17.96 -9.11 11.93
N TRP A 346 -17.07 -8.13 12.01
CA TRP A 346 -17.43 -6.74 12.28
C TRP A 346 -17.89 -6.08 10.98
N ILE A 347 -19.06 -5.45 10.97
CA ILE A 347 -19.60 -4.76 9.80
C ILE A 347 -19.88 -3.30 10.12
N SER A 348 -19.35 -2.39 9.32
CA SER A 348 -19.66 -0.97 9.41
C SER A 348 -21.14 -0.72 9.11
N GLU A 349 -21.82 0.06 9.95
CA GLU A 349 -23.25 0.34 9.76
C GLU A 349 -23.56 1.09 8.45
N ASN A 350 -22.58 1.85 7.95
CA ASN A 350 -22.63 2.55 6.67
C ASN A 350 -21.45 2.14 5.78
N GLU A 351 -21.63 2.30 4.47
CA GLU A 351 -20.55 2.16 3.50
C GLU A 351 -19.39 3.10 3.86
N THR A 352 -18.21 2.52 4.05
CA THR A 352 -16.98 3.21 4.44
C THR A 352 -15.94 3.01 3.33
N ASN A 353 -16.10 3.80 2.27
CA ASN A 353 -15.20 3.75 1.11
C ASN A 353 -13.85 4.46 1.32
N LYS A 354 -13.75 5.22 2.42
CA LYS A 354 -12.52 5.80 2.95
C LYS A 354 -12.44 5.53 4.44
N PHE A 355 -11.30 5.02 4.88
CA PHE A 355 -11.01 4.82 6.29
C PHE A 355 -9.54 5.12 6.53
N ASN A 356 -9.24 5.87 7.59
CA ASN A 356 -7.88 6.08 8.06
C ASN A 356 -7.92 5.97 9.58
N GLY A 357 -7.33 4.90 10.10
CA GLY A 357 -7.43 4.55 11.51
C GLY A 357 -6.85 3.18 11.82
N SER A 358 -7.06 2.71 13.05
CA SER A 358 -6.64 1.38 13.47
C SER A 358 -7.82 0.50 13.85
N ILE A 359 -7.93 -0.67 13.21
CA ILE A 359 -8.94 -1.69 13.54
C ILE A 359 -8.57 -2.52 14.77
N HIS A 360 -7.39 -2.32 15.36
CA HIS A 360 -6.91 -3.05 16.53
C HIS A 360 -7.89 -3.09 17.72
N PRO A 361 -8.64 -2.01 18.05
CA PRO A 361 -9.64 -2.06 19.12
C PRO A 361 -10.79 -3.04 18.86
N LEU A 362 -11.14 -3.33 17.60
CA LEU A 362 -12.17 -4.32 17.27
C LEU A 362 -11.72 -5.74 17.60
N LEU A 363 -10.41 -6.01 17.52
CA LEU A 363 -9.86 -7.34 17.77
C LEU A 363 -9.56 -7.56 19.26
N THR A 364 -8.96 -6.56 19.91
CA THR A 364 -8.59 -6.64 21.32
C THR A 364 -9.80 -6.59 22.27
N SER A 365 -10.97 -6.17 21.78
CA SER A 365 -12.21 -6.28 22.52
C SER A 365 -12.78 -7.70 22.56
N LEU A 366 -12.53 -8.54 21.53
CA LEU A 366 -13.14 -9.88 21.37
C LEU A 366 -13.01 -10.79 22.61
N PRO A 367 -11.84 -10.93 23.26
CA PRO A 367 -11.71 -11.77 24.45
C PRO A 367 -12.61 -11.35 25.62
N ASN A 368 -13.02 -10.07 25.66
CA ASN A 368 -13.78 -9.48 26.75
C ASN A 368 -15.30 -9.46 26.53
N LEU A 369 -15.76 -9.88 25.34
CA LEU A 369 -17.18 -9.85 24.98
C LEU A 369 -17.99 -11.02 25.55
N GLY A 370 -17.35 -11.98 26.25
CA GLY A 370 -18.03 -13.14 26.82
C GLY A 370 -18.58 -14.11 25.76
N LEU A 371 -18.04 -14.06 24.55
CA LEU A 371 -18.41 -14.97 23.46
C LEU A 371 -17.95 -16.39 23.79
N LYS A 372 -18.70 -17.38 23.29
CA LYS A 372 -18.34 -18.81 23.46
C LYS A 372 -16.98 -19.13 22.83
N TYR A 373 -16.69 -18.50 21.70
CA TYR A 373 -15.47 -18.64 20.91
C TYR A 373 -15.03 -17.26 20.44
N ALA A 374 -13.77 -16.92 20.72
CA ALA A 374 -13.10 -15.70 20.26
C ALA A 374 -11.58 -15.92 20.35
N PRO A 375 -10.78 -15.30 19.45
CA PRO A 375 -9.33 -15.33 19.58
C PRO A 375 -8.90 -14.77 20.94
N ALA A 376 -7.96 -15.45 21.59
CA ALA A 376 -7.33 -14.96 22.82
C ALA A 376 -6.18 -14.01 22.52
N SER A 377 -5.80 -13.17 23.48
CA SER A 377 -4.63 -12.29 23.35
C SER A 377 -3.31 -13.06 23.14
N THR A 378 -3.28 -14.37 23.41
CA THR A 378 -2.13 -15.24 23.19
C THR A 378 -2.09 -15.89 21.82
N ASP A 379 -3.19 -15.85 21.08
CA ASP A 379 -3.31 -16.44 19.75
C ASP A 379 -2.58 -15.56 18.73
N TYR A 380 -2.05 -16.19 17.69
CA TYR A 380 -1.34 -15.53 16.60
C TYR A 380 -2.35 -15.08 15.56
N ILE A 381 -2.20 -13.85 15.07
CA ILE A 381 -2.66 -13.46 13.73
C ILE A 381 -1.55 -13.82 12.75
N GLY A 382 -1.86 -14.57 11.70
CA GLY A 382 -0.88 -14.98 10.68
C GLY A 382 -1.22 -14.52 9.28
N TYR A 383 -2.50 -14.24 9.02
CA TYR A 383 -2.99 -13.76 7.75
C TYR A 383 -3.66 -12.40 7.96
N PHE A 384 -3.38 -11.44 7.09
CA PHE A 384 -4.00 -10.11 7.12
C PHE A 384 -4.07 -9.57 5.69
N SER A 385 -5.29 -9.57 5.14
CA SER A 385 -5.56 -9.15 3.78
C SER A 385 -6.68 -8.13 3.71
N PHE A 386 -6.69 -7.34 2.65
CA PHE A 386 -7.79 -6.43 2.28
C PHE A 386 -8.28 -6.77 0.88
N GLY A 387 -9.59 -6.86 0.70
CA GLY A 387 -10.17 -7.26 -0.57
C GLY A 387 -11.69 -7.11 -0.60
N SER A 388 -12.30 -7.85 -1.51
CA SER A 388 -13.75 -7.85 -1.70
C SER A 388 -14.22 -9.24 -2.09
N GLU A 389 -15.19 -9.79 -1.36
CA GLU A 389 -15.82 -11.04 -1.76
C GLU A 389 -16.86 -10.79 -2.85
N ALA A 390 -16.75 -11.52 -3.96
CA ALA A 390 -17.64 -11.45 -5.11
C ALA A 390 -18.68 -12.57 -5.06
N TYR A 391 -19.96 -12.20 -4.93
CA TYR A 391 -21.06 -13.16 -4.78
C TYR A 391 -21.88 -13.29 -6.06
N TYR A 392 -22.29 -12.17 -6.63
CA TYR A 392 -23.19 -12.13 -7.79
C TYR A 392 -23.12 -10.76 -8.46
N SER A 393 -23.22 -10.72 -9.79
CA SER A 393 -23.53 -9.48 -10.50
C SER A 393 -24.25 -9.74 -11.82
N GLU A 394 -25.33 -8.99 -12.07
CA GLU A 394 -26.04 -9.02 -13.35
C GLU A 394 -25.18 -8.53 -14.52
N THR A 395 -24.29 -7.56 -14.27
CA THR A 395 -23.36 -7.02 -15.27
C THR A 395 -21.93 -6.96 -14.76
N THR A 396 -20.96 -6.74 -15.64
CA THR A 396 -19.57 -6.53 -15.22
C THR A 396 -19.45 -5.32 -14.30
N VAL A 397 -18.84 -5.54 -13.14
CA VAL A 397 -18.49 -4.52 -12.14
C VAL A 397 -16.98 -4.52 -11.90
N ILE A 398 -16.47 -3.42 -11.35
CA ILE A 398 -15.06 -3.22 -11.08
C ILE A 398 -14.90 -2.73 -9.64
N PHE A 399 -14.21 -3.51 -8.81
CA PHE A 399 -13.71 -3.08 -7.51
C PHE A 399 -12.36 -2.38 -7.73
N ASN A 400 -12.21 -1.13 -7.32
CA ASN A 400 -10.98 -0.36 -7.48
C ASN A 400 -10.41 0.03 -6.12
N VAL A 401 -9.16 -0.32 -5.86
CA VAL A 401 -8.38 0.15 -4.71
C VAL A 401 -7.49 1.31 -5.19
N LEU A 402 -7.95 2.53 -4.89
CA LEU A 402 -7.35 3.79 -5.36
C LEU A 402 -6.17 4.24 -4.50
N GLY A 403 -6.15 3.82 -3.25
CA GLY A 403 -5.06 4.00 -2.29
C GLY A 403 -5.23 3.01 -1.14
N LEU A 404 -4.12 2.46 -0.66
CA LEU A 404 -4.08 1.54 0.46
C LEU A 404 -2.73 1.64 1.16
N GLU A 405 -2.77 1.77 2.48
CA GLU A 405 -1.66 1.54 3.38
C GLU A 405 -2.11 0.57 4.47
N MET A 406 -1.26 -0.40 4.81
CA MET A 406 -1.53 -1.34 5.89
C MET A 406 -0.28 -1.50 6.76
N ASN A 407 -0.43 -1.31 8.06
CA ASN A 407 0.66 -1.36 9.03
C ASN A 407 0.30 -2.23 10.24
N VAL A 408 1.29 -3.01 10.69
CA VAL A 408 1.22 -3.89 11.85
C VAL A 408 2.38 -3.51 12.77
N TRP A 409 2.07 -3.13 14.02
CA TRP A 409 3.07 -2.65 15.00
C TRP A 409 3.02 -3.39 16.33
#